data_AF-A0A925E0W9-F1
#
_entry.id   AF-A0A925E0W9-F1
#
_cell.length_a   1.000
_cell.length_b   1.000
_cell.length_c   1.000
_cell.angle_alpha   90.00
_cell.angle_beta   90.00
_cell.angle_gamma   90.00
#
_symmetry.space_group_name_H-M   'P 1'
#
loop_
_entity.id
_entity.type
_entity.pdbx_description
1 polymer ?
#
loop_
_entity_poly.entity_id
_entity_poly.type
_entity_poly.pdbx_seq_one_letter_code
_entity_poly.pdbx_strand_id
1 'polypeptide(L)'
;MLIRIFAAIASFVVLMVVGGWLGLQVKARRFPAVVPGISPRMIPPPPDLPAPVLRFARAVFGETLPEIQSAVVLGRARLAPTGMSMPTRFRFYYDVARSSHYHDIQATWFTLPFMRIHERNLEGHAILDLGILGRVEDAPHTNRAGMQGYWGRYWRGCHRLR
;
A
#
# COMPACT_ATOMS: atom_id res chain seq x y z
N MET A 1 -26.62 -7.39 -45.58
CA MET A 1 -26.97 -6.55 -44.39
C MET A 1 -26.32 -7.09 -43.12
N LEU A 2 -26.49 -8.39 -42.82
CA LEU A 2 -25.98 -9.04 -41.62
C LEU A 2 -24.44 -8.94 -41.43
N ILE A 3 -23.65 -9.12 -42.50
CA ILE A 3 -22.18 -8.99 -42.45
C ILE A 3 -21.73 -7.58 -42.02
N ARG A 4 -22.43 -6.53 -42.47
CA ARG A 4 -22.10 -5.14 -42.09
C ARG A 4 -22.41 -4.87 -40.62
N ILE A 5 -23.49 -5.46 -40.10
CA ILE A 5 -23.87 -5.37 -38.69
C ILE A 5 -22.81 -6.07 -37.82
N PHE A 6 -22.41 -7.29 -38.18
CA PHE A 6 -21.35 -8.00 -37.46
C PHE A 6 -20.01 -7.28 -37.51
N ALA A 7 -19.63 -6.72 -38.67
CA ALA A 7 -18.41 -5.94 -38.80
C ALA A 7 -18.43 -4.67 -37.92
N ALA A 8 -19.58 -3.99 -37.83
CA ALA A 8 -19.75 -2.83 -36.97
C ALA A 8 -19.66 -3.20 -35.48
N ILE A 9 -20.31 -4.29 -35.06
CA ILE A 9 -20.24 -4.78 -33.67
C ILE A 9 -18.80 -5.17 -33.33
N ALA A 10 -18.13 -5.94 -34.20
CA ALA A 10 -16.74 -6.35 -33.98
C ALA A 10 -15.81 -5.14 -33.85
N SER A 11 -15.96 -4.14 -34.73
CA SER A 11 -15.16 -2.91 -34.69
C SER A 11 -15.40 -2.14 -33.39
N PHE A 12 -16.65 -2.05 -32.93
CA PHE A 12 -17.00 -1.40 -31.67
C PHE A 12 -16.38 -2.13 -30.46
N VAL A 13 -16.44 -3.47 -30.44
CA VAL A 13 -15.83 -4.27 -29.38
C VAL A 13 -14.31 -4.08 -29.36
N VAL A 14 -13.65 -4.09 -30.52
CA VAL A 14 -12.21 -3.83 -30.62
C VAL A 14 -11.87 -2.45 -30.08
N LEU A 15 -12.63 -1.41 -30.44
CA LEU A 15 -12.44 -0.07 -29.91
C LEU A 15 -12.58 -0.01 -28.39
N MET A 16 -13.57 -0.70 -27.82
CA MET A 16 -13.76 -0.76 -26.36
C MET A 16 -12.60 -1.47 -25.65
N VAL A 17 -12.11 -2.59 -26.20
CA VAL A 17 -10.98 -3.34 -25.62
C VAL A 17 -9.70 -2.50 -25.67
N VAL A 18 -9.40 -1.88 -26.82
CA VAL A 18 -8.22 -1.02 -26.97
C VAL A 18 -8.33 0.21 -26.08
N GLY A 19 -9.49 0.86 -26.02
CA GLY A 19 -9.73 2.00 -25.13
C GLY A 19 -9.57 1.62 -23.64
N GLY A 20 -10.14 0.48 -23.24
CA GLY A 20 -9.96 -0.09 -21.91
C GLY A 20 -8.49 -0.29 -21.54
N TRP A 21 -7.74 -0.93 -22.44
CA TRP A 21 -6.30 -1.16 -22.28
C TRP A 21 -5.49 0.13 -22.18
N LEU A 22 -5.75 1.12 -23.04
CA LEU A 22 -5.06 2.41 -23.01
C LEU A 22 -5.24 3.11 -21.67
N GLY A 23 -6.42 3.02 -21.07
CA GLY A 23 -6.69 3.59 -19.75
C GLY A 23 -5.83 3.00 -18.62
N LEU A 24 -5.36 1.76 -18.76
CA LEU A 24 -4.45 1.07 -17.82
C LEU A 24 -2.97 1.47 -18.00
N GLN A 25 -2.64 2.11 -19.12
CA GLN A 25 -1.31 2.65 -19.39
C GLN A 25 -1.11 4.05 -18.78
N VAL A 26 -2.21 4.76 -18.49
CA VAL A 26 -2.16 6.10 -17.88
C VAL A 26 -1.81 6.00 -16.41
N LYS A 27 -0.69 6.63 -16.00
CA LYS A 27 -0.24 6.64 -14.60
C LYS A 27 -1.23 7.35 -13.69
N ALA A 28 -1.47 6.80 -12.50
CA ALA A 28 -2.30 7.43 -11.48
C ALA A 28 -1.79 8.85 -11.14
N ARG A 29 -2.73 9.78 -10.91
CA ARG A 29 -2.42 11.12 -10.42
C ARG A 29 -1.86 11.01 -9.00
N ARG A 30 -0.76 11.72 -8.71
CA ARG A 30 -0.17 11.76 -7.37
C ARG A 30 -1.20 12.27 -6.35
N PHE A 31 -1.14 11.72 -5.14
CA PHE A 31 -1.81 12.37 -4.01
C PHE A 31 -1.23 13.76 -3.76
N PRO A 32 -1.99 14.68 -3.15
CA PRO A 32 -1.45 15.94 -2.66
C PRO A 32 -0.23 15.68 -1.77
N ALA A 33 0.79 16.54 -1.92
CA ALA A 33 1.97 16.45 -1.07
C ALA A 33 1.57 16.66 0.40
N VAL A 34 2.15 15.85 1.28
CA VAL A 34 2.02 16.03 2.72
C VAL A 34 3.19 16.92 3.16
N VAL A 35 2.90 17.90 4.01
CA VAL A 35 3.94 18.75 4.60
C VAL A 35 4.89 17.86 5.41
N PRO A 36 6.20 17.83 5.11
CA PRO A 36 7.15 17.04 5.88
C PRO A 36 7.16 17.45 7.34
N GLY A 37 7.29 16.47 8.24
CA GLY A 37 7.53 16.72 9.65
C GLY A 37 8.97 17.20 9.92
N ILE A 38 9.28 17.36 11.20
CA ILE A 38 10.65 17.64 11.65
C ILE A 38 11.53 16.43 11.33
N SER A 39 12.77 16.69 10.89
CA SER A 39 13.75 15.62 10.67
C SER A 39 13.99 14.85 11.97
N PRO A 40 13.93 13.50 11.94
CA PRO A 40 14.03 12.70 13.15
C PRO A 40 15.43 12.81 13.76
N ARG A 41 15.51 12.76 15.09
CA ARG A 41 16.78 12.64 15.80
C ARG A 41 17.39 11.27 15.51
N MET A 42 18.69 11.23 15.27
CA MET A 42 19.43 9.97 15.14
C MET A 42 19.87 9.49 16.51
N ILE A 43 19.64 8.21 16.81
CA ILE A 43 20.05 7.59 18.08
C ILE A 43 20.82 6.29 17.82
N PRO A 44 21.66 5.82 18.74
CA PRO A 44 22.25 4.49 18.64
C PRO A 44 21.18 3.38 18.61
N PRO A 45 21.45 2.24 17.96
CA PRO A 45 20.57 1.08 18.01
C PRO A 45 20.30 0.64 19.46
N PRO A 46 19.05 0.38 19.85
CA PRO A 46 18.71 -0.24 21.12
C PRO A 46 19.52 -1.53 21.40
N PRO A 47 19.97 -1.77 22.64
CA PRO A 47 20.82 -2.91 22.96
C PRO A 47 20.09 -4.27 22.93
N ASP A 48 18.76 -4.26 22.98
CA ASP A 48 17.85 -5.41 23.04
C ASP A 48 17.35 -5.88 21.66
N LEU A 49 17.90 -5.30 20.59
CA LEU A 49 17.56 -5.62 19.21
C LEU A 49 17.94 -7.07 18.85
N PRO A 50 17.00 -7.88 18.31
CA PRO A 50 17.33 -9.19 17.77
C PRO A 50 18.40 -9.08 16.68
N ALA A 51 19.40 -9.97 16.71
CA ALA A 51 20.56 -9.92 15.83
C ALA A 51 20.24 -9.80 14.32
N PRO A 52 19.23 -10.50 13.76
CA PRO A 52 18.87 -10.32 12.34
C PRO A 52 18.42 -8.90 12.02
N VAL A 53 17.71 -8.27 12.95
CA VAL A 53 17.18 -6.93 12.75
C VAL A 53 18.26 -5.88 12.92
N LEU A 54 19.16 -6.06 13.89
CA LEU A 54 20.32 -5.18 14.03
C LEU A 54 21.17 -5.19 12.75
N ARG A 55 21.39 -6.36 12.14
CA ARG A 55 22.11 -6.48 10.86
C ARG A 55 21.40 -5.72 9.74
N PHE A 56 20.10 -5.91 9.59
CA PHE A 56 19.30 -5.19 8.60
C PHE A 56 19.35 -3.67 8.83
N ALA A 57 19.12 -3.24 10.07
CA ALA A 57 19.09 -1.84 10.46
C ALA A 57 20.45 -1.17 10.19
N ARG A 58 21.56 -1.84 10.50
CA ARG A 58 22.91 -1.36 10.17
C ARG A 58 23.19 -1.28 8.68
N ALA A 59 22.74 -2.27 7.90
CA ALA A 59 22.91 -2.26 6.46
C ALA A 59 22.14 -1.10 5.79
N VAL A 60 20.99 -0.71 6.34
CA VAL A 60 20.12 0.35 5.77
C VAL A 60 20.48 1.74 6.32
N PHE A 61 20.76 1.87 7.61
CA PHE A 61 20.90 3.15 8.30
C PHE A 61 22.30 3.41 8.89
N GLY A 62 23.20 2.43 8.87
CA GLY A 62 24.52 2.52 9.49
C GLY A 62 24.47 2.35 11.01
N GLU A 63 25.35 3.03 11.73
CA GLU A 63 25.48 2.88 13.19
C GLU A 63 24.48 3.70 14.01
N THR A 64 23.55 4.41 13.37
CA THR A 64 22.48 5.16 14.06
C THR A 64 21.14 4.98 13.37
N LEU A 65 20.05 5.09 14.12
CA LEU A 65 18.68 4.90 13.66
C LEU A 65 17.85 6.18 13.88
N PRO A 66 16.98 6.55 12.93
CA PRO A 66 16.08 7.67 13.12
C PRO A 66 15.02 7.35 14.19
N GLU A 67 14.78 8.30 15.08
CA GLU A 67 13.70 8.28 16.06
C GLU A 67 12.39 8.75 15.41
N ILE A 68 11.58 7.77 15.01
CA ILE A 68 10.33 8.00 14.28
C ILE A 68 9.15 7.61 15.18
N GLN A 69 8.19 8.53 15.32
CA GLN A 69 6.92 8.29 16.03
C GLN A 69 5.79 7.97 15.05
N SER A 70 5.81 8.61 13.89
CA SER A 70 4.83 8.40 12.84
C SER A 70 5.48 8.66 11.48
N ALA A 71 4.86 8.12 10.44
CA ALA A 71 5.31 8.36 9.09
C ALA A 71 4.14 8.31 8.11
N VAL A 72 4.23 9.13 7.07
CA VAL A 72 3.32 9.09 5.93
C VAL A 72 4.12 8.78 4.68
N VAL A 73 3.76 7.70 3.99
CA VAL A 73 4.38 7.29 2.73
C VAL A 73 3.35 7.42 1.64
N LEU A 74 3.62 8.26 0.64
CA LEU A 74 2.75 8.46 -0.50
C LEU A 74 3.48 8.11 -1.78
N GLY A 75 2.77 7.55 -2.75
CA GLY A 75 3.42 7.12 -3.98
C GLY A 75 2.48 6.59 -5.05
N ARG A 76 3.09 5.99 -6.06
CA ARG A 76 2.42 5.32 -7.17
C ARG A 76 3.01 3.93 -7.32
N ALA A 77 2.16 2.98 -7.66
CA ALA A 77 2.53 1.58 -7.88
C ALA A 77 1.74 1.02 -9.05
N ARG A 78 2.03 -0.23 -9.42
CA ARG A 78 1.11 -1.06 -10.20
C ARG A 78 0.68 -2.23 -9.32
N LEU A 79 -0.61 -2.37 -9.07
CA LEU A 79 -1.18 -3.49 -8.31
C LEU A 79 -2.14 -4.29 -9.18
N ALA A 80 -2.31 -5.57 -8.86
CA ALA A 80 -3.20 -6.47 -9.59
C ALA A 80 -4.24 -7.12 -8.66
N PRO A 81 -5.12 -6.34 -7.99
CA PRO A 81 -6.10 -6.88 -7.05
C PRO A 81 -7.12 -7.83 -7.71
N THR A 82 -7.37 -7.66 -9.01
CA THR A 82 -8.25 -8.54 -9.82
C THR A 82 -7.46 -9.45 -10.77
N GLY A 83 -6.15 -9.61 -10.57
CA GLY A 83 -5.25 -10.33 -11.47
C GLY A 83 -4.75 -9.50 -12.67
N MET A 84 -5.33 -8.33 -12.92
CA MET A 84 -4.87 -7.40 -13.98
C MET A 84 -4.03 -6.27 -13.40
N SER A 85 -2.83 -6.04 -13.95
CA SER A 85 -1.93 -4.96 -13.50
C SER A 85 -2.53 -3.59 -13.80
N MET A 86 -2.86 -2.83 -12.75
CA MET A 86 -3.52 -1.53 -12.82
C MET A 86 -2.64 -0.42 -12.27
N PRO A 87 -2.71 0.80 -12.83
CA PRO A 87 -2.01 1.95 -12.27
C PRO A 87 -2.67 2.35 -10.95
N THR A 88 -1.86 2.43 -9.91
CA THR A 88 -2.31 2.62 -8.53
C THR A 88 -1.60 3.82 -7.90
N ARG A 89 -2.32 4.53 -7.03
CA ARG A 89 -1.74 5.47 -6.08
C ARG A 89 -2.01 4.99 -4.67
N PHE A 90 -1.09 5.28 -3.75
CA PHE A 90 -1.25 4.88 -2.36
C PHE A 90 -0.79 5.97 -1.40
N ARG A 91 -1.37 5.95 -0.21
CA ARG A 91 -1.01 6.78 0.92
C ARG A 91 -1.10 5.93 2.19
N PHE A 92 0.03 5.71 2.81
CA PHE A 92 0.19 4.87 3.99
C PHE A 92 0.52 5.75 5.18
N TYR A 93 -0.16 5.49 6.27
CA TYR A 93 -0.01 6.15 7.55
C TYR A 93 0.47 5.13 8.56
N TYR A 94 1.53 5.46 9.28
CA TYR A 94 2.10 4.64 10.33
C TYR A 94 2.12 5.42 11.63
N ASP A 95 1.69 4.76 12.71
CA ASP A 95 1.86 5.21 14.09
C ASP A 95 2.63 4.12 14.85
N VAL A 96 3.85 4.48 15.23
CA VAL A 96 4.82 3.60 15.87
C VAL A 96 4.43 3.31 17.33
N ALA A 97 3.81 4.27 18.01
CA ALA A 97 3.48 4.15 19.42
C ALA A 97 2.43 3.06 19.68
N ARG A 98 1.50 2.88 18.73
CA ARG A 98 0.39 1.92 18.81
C ARG A 98 0.58 0.69 17.93
N SER A 99 1.75 0.52 17.29
CA SER A 99 1.97 -0.50 16.26
C SER A 99 0.83 -0.57 15.25
N SER A 100 0.36 0.60 14.82
CA SER A 100 -0.86 0.71 14.01
C SER A 100 -0.56 1.36 12.67
N HIS A 101 -1.33 0.98 11.66
CA HIS A 101 -1.20 1.58 10.34
C HIS A 101 -2.55 1.67 9.62
N TYR A 102 -2.61 2.60 8.67
CA TYR A 102 -3.73 2.76 7.77
C TYR A 102 -3.21 2.97 6.34
N HIS A 103 -3.68 2.16 5.40
CA HIS A 103 -3.35 2.25 3.99
C HIS A 103 -4.60 2.66 3.19
N ASP A 104 -4.46 3.74 2.42
CA ASP A 104 -5.42 4.19 1.42
C ASP A 104 -4.80 3.94 0.04
N ILE A 105 -5.31 2.92 -0.65
CA ILE A 105 -4.82 2.48 -1.96
C ILE A 105 -5.94 2.69 -2.97
N GLN A 106 -5.63 3.28 -4.11
CA GLN A 106 -6.61 3.54 -5.16
C GLN A 106 -6.07 3.04 -6.49
N ALA A 107 -6.74 2.04 -7.06
CA ALA A 107 -6.53 1.65 -8.43
C ALA A 107 -7.30 2.60 -9.35
N THR A 108 -6.66 2.98 -10.45
CA THR A 108 -7.16 4.02 -11.35
C THR A 108 -7.34 3.49 -12.76
N TRP A 109 -8.30 4.06 -13.48
CA TRP A 109 -8.48 3.89 -14.93
C TRP A 109 -8.61 5.29 -15.54
N PHE A 110 -7.73 5.65 -16.48
CA PHE A 110 -7.60 7.04 -16.95
C PHE A 110 -7.43 8.07 -15.81
N THR A 111 -6.64 7.73 -14.78
CA THR A 111 -6.43 8.53 -13.54
C THR A 111 -7.64 8.65 -12.60
N LEU A 112 -8.82 8.20 -13.01
CA LEU A 112 -10.02 8.18 -12.18
C LEU A 112 -9.96 6.98 -11.23
N PRO A 113 -10.10 7.18 -9.91
CA PRO A 113 -10.12 6.07 -8.96
C PRO A 113 -11.43 5.30 -9.11
N PHE A 114 -11.34 4.04 -9.52
CA PHE A 114 -12.52 3.18 -9.68
C PHE A 114 -12.62 2.14 -8.55
N MET A 115 -11.49 1.75 -7.95
CA MET A 115 -11.43 0.84 -6.81
C MET A 115 -10.57 1.47 -5.73
N ARG A 116 -11.08 1.45 -4.50
CA ARG A 116 -10.38 1.87 -3.29
C ARG A 116 -10.23 0.68 -2.37
N ILE A 117 -9.05 0.54 -1.81
CA ILE A 117 -8.69 -0.50 -0.87
C ILE A 117 -8.25 0.20 0.40
N HIS A 118 -8.88 -0.18 1.51
CA HIS A 118 -8.56 0.32 2.84
C HIS A 118 -8.03 -0.83 3.69
N GLU A 119 -6.80 -0.70 4.14
CA GLU A 119 -6.21 -1.63 5.10
C GLU A 119 -5.97 -0.86 6.40
N ARG A 120 -6.46 -1.39 7.52
CA ARG A 120 -6.20 -0.84 8.84
C ARG A 120 -5.70 -1.96 9.74
N ASN A 121 -4.62 -1.71 10.45
CA ASN A 121 -4.22 -2.57 11.56
C ASN A 121 -4.20 -1.75 12.84
N LEU A 122 -4.77 -2.32 13.90
CA LEU A 122 -4.67 -1.82 15.25
C LEU A 122 -4.16 -2.96 16.13
N GLU A 123 -2.91 -2.86 16.57
CA GLU A 123 -2.30 -3.78 17.53
C GLU A 123 -2.41 -5.27 17.13
N GLY A 124 -2.28 -5.56 15.84
CA GLY A 124 -2.36 -6.93 15.30
C GLY A 124 -3.72 -7.33 14.73
N HIS A 125 -4.78 -6.55 14.99
CA HIS A 125 -6.10 -6.78 14.41
C HIS A 125 -6.24 -6.01 13.10
N ALA A 126 -6.29 -6.73 11.98
CA ALA A 126 -6.33 -6.16 10.65
C ALA A 126 -7.75 -6.19 10.06
N ILE A 127 -8.14 -5.08 9.44
CA ILE A 127 -9.31 -4.95 8.57
C ILE A 127 -8.79 -4.65 7.18
N LEU A 128 -9.11 -5.51 6.22
CA LEU A 128 -8.82 -5.32 4.81
C LEU A 128 -10.14 -5.20 4.05
N ASP A 129 -10.43 -4.00 3.59
CA ASP A 129 -11.60 -3.67 2.79
C ASP A 129 -11.15 -3.48 1.33
N LEU A 130 -11.54 -4.41 0.46
CA LEU A 130 -11.26 -4.37 -0.98
C LEU A 130 -12.43 -3.74 -1.77
N GLY A 131 -13.33 -3.05 -1.07
CA GLY A 131 -14.55 -2.48 -1.63
C GLY A 131 -15.50 -3.56 -2.11
N ILE A 132 -15.87 -3.51 -3.39
CA ILE A 132 -16.84 -4.44 -3.99
C ILE A 132 -16.39 -5.90 -3.99
N LEU A 133 -15.08 -6.17 -3.84
CA LEU A 133 -14.53 -7.52 -3.79
C LEU A 133 -14.75 -8.19 -2.43
N GLY A 134 -15.17 -7.42 -1.43
CA GLY A 134 -15.43 -7.89 -0.09
C GLY A 134 -14.49 -7.29 0.95
N ARG A 135 -14.80 -7.65 2.20
CA ARG A 135 -14.12 -7.15 3.38
C ARG A 135 -13.76 -8.34 4.26
N VAL A 136 -12.52 -8.33 4.75
CA VAL A 136 -11.97 -9.34 5.65
C VAL A 136 -11.60 -8.63 6.95
N GLU A 137 -12.09 -9.16 8.06
CA GLU A 137 -11.82 -8.64 9.39
C GLU A 137 -11.22 -9.73 10.25
N ASP A 138 -10.16 -9.38 10.98
CA ASP A 138 -9.54 -10.17 12.04
C ASP A 138 -9.19 -11.62 11.66
N ALA A 139 -8.93 -11.87 10.37
CA ALA A 139 -8.55 -13.18 9.90
C ALA A 139 -7.09 -13.48 10.25
N PRO A 140 -6.74 -14.69 10.75
CA PRO A 140 -5.39 -14.98 11.24
C PRO A 140 -4.25 -14.77 10.21
N HIS A 141 -4.53 -14.96 8.92
CA HIS A 141 -3.58 -14.72 7.85
C HIS A 141 -3.44 -13.23 7.53
N THR A 142 -4.54 -12.48 7.52
CA THR A 142 -4.57 -11.02 7.32
C THR A 142 -3.88 -10.28 8.47
N ASN A 143 -4.10 -10.72 9.70
CA ASN A 143 -3.45 -10.15 10.89
C ASN A 143 -1.93 -10.30 10.83
N ARG A 144 -1.45 -11.50 10.49
CA ARG A 144 -0.01 -11.75 10.31
C ARG A 144 0.57 -10.94 9.15
N ALA A 145 -0.14 -10.84 8.04
CA ALA A 145 0.29 -10.04 6.90
C ALA A 145 0.39 -8.55 7.26
N GLY A 146 -0.60 -8.00 7.97
CA GLY A 146 -0.59 -6.62 8.44
C GLY A 146 0.59 -6.34 9.39
N MET A 147 0.85 -7.23 10.34
CA MET A 147 2.01 -7.11 11.22
C MET A 147 3.33 -7.23 10.45
N GLN A 148 3.47 -8.20 9.55
CA GLN A 148 4.67 -8.36 8.74
C GLN A 148 4.94 -7.13 7.87
N GLY A 149 3.89 -6.57 7.26
CA GLY A 149 3.97 -5.34 6.48
C GLY A 149 4.35 -4.11 7.31
N TYR A 150 3.90 -4.05 8.56
CA TYR A 150 4.31 -3.02 9.52
C TYR A 150 5.80 -3.18 9.89
N TRP A 151 6.21 -4.37 10.35
CA TRP A 151 7.58 -4.66 10.80
C TRP A 151 8.63 -4.55 9.69
N GLY A 152 8.27 -4.91 8.46
CA GLY A 152 9.16 -4.76 7.30
C GLY A 152 9.45 -3.29 6.93
N ARG A 153 8.67 -2.33 7.46
CA ARG A 153 8.80 -0.90 7.16
C ARG A 153 9.24 -0.06 8.36
N TYR A 154 8.82 -0.43 9.57
CA TYR A 154 9.17 0.26 10.80
C TYR A 154 9.51 -0.76 11.88
N TRP A 155 10.67 -0.57 12.51
CA TRP A 155 11.21 -1.52 13.47
C TRP A 155 11.03 -1.10 14.94
N ARG A 156 10.43 0.05 15.26
CA ARG A 156 10.17 0.37 16.68
C ARG A 156 8.77 -0.08 17.10
N GLY A 157 8.68 -0.72 18.27
CA GLY A 157 7.41 -0.86 18.98
C GLY A 157 6.98 -2.28 19.38
N CYS A 158 7.87 -3.15 19.88
CA CYS A 158 7.42 -4.28 20.70
C CYS A 158 8.46 -4.62 21.77
N HIS A 159 8.43 -3.84 22.84
CA HIS A 159 8.92 -4.31 24.15
C HIS A 159 7.79 -4.37 25.19
N ARG A 160 6.52 -4.44 24.75
CA ARG A 160 5.37 -4.54 25.64
C ARG A 160 4.27 -5.47 25.11
N LEU A 161 4.67 -6.68 24.73
CA LEU A 161 3.78 -7.85 24.73
C LEU A 161 4.43 -8.88 25.66
N ARG A 162 4.15 -8.71 26.95
CA ARG A 162 4.12 -9.80 27.94
C ARG A 162 2.66 -10.10 28.21
#